data_AF-A0A9K3D1B1-F1
#
_entry.id   AF-A0A9K3D1B1-F1
#
_cell.length_a   1.000
_cell.length_b   1.000
_cell.length_c   1.000
_cell.angle_alpha   90.00
_cell.angle_beta   90.00
_cell.angle_gamma   90.00
#
_symmetry.space_group_name_H-M   'P 1'
#
loop_
_entity.id
_entity.type
_entity.pdbx_description
1 polymer ?
#
loop_
_entity_poly.entity_id
_entity_poly.type
_entity_poly.pdbx_seq_one_letter_code
_entity_poly.pdbx_strand_id
1 'polypeptide(L)'
;VVLAFNTPLIVNTARGNLMQLFTFWPDRPKAKYYLLTAAVMLPSLVISFILSDVDFLVSITGSFAGIFIEFVIPAFLVWGGRQATAVAGVNAAKNPFKCLLSAKVWIFFIWAWCVFAFVANLLDLVVGE
;
A
#
# COMPACT_ATOMS: atom_id res chain seq x y z
N VAL A 1 22.79 10.78 9.96
CA VAL A 1 22.43 10.50 11.37
C VAL A 1 20.96 10.10 11.50
N VAL A 2 20.01 10.92 11.02
CA VAL A 2 18.56 10.61 11.09
C VAL A 2 18.20 9.29 10.38
N LEU A 3 18.74 9.06 9.17
CA LEU A 3 18.48 7.83 8.42
C LEU A 3 18.95 6.57 9.18
N ALA A 4 20.19 6.56 9.67
CA ALA A 4 20.77 5.44 10.40
C ALA A 4 20.01 5.11 11.70
N PHE A 5 19.40 6.10 12.34
CA PHE A 5 18.61 5.90 13.56
C PHE A 5 17.22 5.32 13.25
N ASN A 6 16.61 5.71 12.14
CA ASN A 6 15.27 5.29 11.75
C ASN A 6 15.24 3.95 11.01
N THR A 7 16.29 3.61 10.25
CA THR A 7 16.41 2.34 9.52
C THR A 7 16.15 1.10 10.39
N PRO A 8 16.77 0.91 11.58
CA PRO A 8 16.50 -0.28 12.39
C PRO A 8 15.05 -0.37 12.86
N LEU A 9 14.40 0.76 13.14
CA LEU A 9 12.98 0.79 13.51
C LEU A 9 12.09 0.37 12.33
N ILE A 10 12.34 0.93 11.14
CA ILE A 10 11.58 0.60 9.92
C ILE A 10 11.71 -0.91 9.60
N VAL A 11 12.93 -1.46 9.70
CA VAL A 11 13.20 -2.88 9.46
C VAL A 11 12.46 -3.76 10.46
N ASN A 12 12.47 -3.39 11.75
CA ASN A 12 11.75 -4.13 12.78
C ASN A 12 10.23 -4.12 12.53
N THR A 13 9.66 -2.98 12.18
CA THR A 13 8.23 -2.82 11.88
C THR A 13 7.83 -3.60 10.62
N ALA A 14 8.57 -3.45 9.52
CA ALA A 14 8.28 -4.17 8.28
C ALA A 14 8.34 -5.69 8.47
N ARG A 15 9.35 -6.18 9.20
CA ARG A 15 9.43 -7.60 9.57
C ARG A 15 8.25 -8.04 10.42
N GLY A 16 7.82 -7.21 11.38
CA GLY A 16 6.63 -7.44 12.19
C GLY A 16 5.38 -7.67 11.33
N ASN A 17 5.15 -6.77 10.38
CA ASN A 17 4.03 -6.85 9.44
C ASN A 17 4.10 -8.13 8.58
N LEU A 18 5.29 -8.48 8.09
CA LEU A 18 5.47 -9.71 7.32
C LEU A 18 5.26 -10.97 8.17
N MET A 19 5.68 -10.98 9.44
CA MET A 19 5.43 -12.12 10.35
C MET A 19 3.94 -12.39 10.54
N GLN A 20 3.11 -11.33 10.57
CA GLN A 20 1.65 -11.41 10.65
C GLN A 20 1.02 -11.86 9.33
N LEU A 21 1.58 -11.45 8.18
CA LEU A 21 1.10 -11.91 6.87
C LEU A 21 1.39 -13.41 6.65
N PHE A 22 2.56 -13.88 7.10
CA PHE A 22 3.01 -15.28 6.95
C PHE A 22 2.71 -16.12 8.20
N THR A 23 1.45 -16.17 8.61
CA THR A 23 0.97 -17.02 9.72
C THR A 23 0.91 -18.51 9.37
N PHE A 24 0.85 -18.85 8.08
CA PHE A 24 0.74 -20.21 7.57
C PHE A 24 2.08 -20.97 7.47
N TRP A 25 3.20 -20.35 7.83
CA TRP A 25 4.51 -21.01 7.80
C TRP A 25 4.75 -21.89 9.03
N PRO A 26 5.48 -23.02 8.90
CA PRO A 26 5.82 -23.88 10.03
C PRO A 26 6.52 -23.09 11.15
N ASP A 27 6.14 -23.34 12.40
CA ASP A 27 6.66 -22.62 13.57
C ASP A 27 8.13 -22.93 13.84
N ARG A 28 9.01 -22.25 13.10
CA ARG A 28 10.46 -22.20 13.32
C ARG A 28 10.84 -20.76 13.63
N PRO A 29 10.73 -20.32 14.89
CA PRO A 29 10.78 -18.90 15.25
C PRO A 29 12.11 -18.24 14.85
N LYS A 30 13.25 -18.94 15.04
CA LYS A 30 14.57 -18.41 14.67
C LYS A 30 14.74 -18.31 13.15
N ALA A 31 14.39 -19.36 12.41
CA ALA A 31 14.52 -19.37 10.95
C ALA A 31 13.60 -18.31 10.30
N LYS A 32 12.34 -18.24 10.75
CA LYS A 32 11.38 -17.23 10.32
C LYS A 32 11.88 -15.81 10.58
N TYR A 33 12.44 -15.58 11.77
CA TYR A 33 13.03 -14.28 12.14
C TYR A 33 14.15 -13.86 11.20
N TYR A 34 15.16 -14.71 10.97
CA TYR A 34 16.29 -14.38 10.11
C TYR A 34 15.87 -14.26 8.64
N LEU A 35 15.02 -15.16 8.14
CA LEU A 35 14.54 -15.13 6.75
C LEU A 35 13.76 -13.85 6.46
N LEU A 36 12.83 -13.45 7.34
CA LEU A 36 12.05 -12.23 7.13
C LEU A 36 12.89 -10.96 7.33
N THR A 37 13.87 -10.98 8.23
CA THR A 37 14.83 -9.88 8.35
C THR A 37 15.65 -9.73 7.06
N ALA A 38 16.13 -10.85 6.51
CA ALA A 38 16.85 -10.87 5.24
C ALA A 38 15.96 -10.41 4.08
N ALA A 39 14.69 -10.84 4.04
CA ALA A 39 13.74 -10.41 3.01
C ALA A 39 13.47 -8.90 3.00
N VAL A 40 13.56 -8.23 4.15
CA VAL A 40 13.41 -6.76 4.25
C VAL A 40 14.70 -6.03 3.88
N MET A 41 15.86 -6.55 4.26
CA MET A 41 17.16 -5.88 4.11
C MET A 41 17.86 -6.15 2.77
N LEU A 42 17.73 -7.37 2.23
CA LEU A 42 18.42 -7.78 1.01
C LEU A 42 17.98 -6.96 -0.21
N PRO A 43 16.68 -6.69 -0.44
CA PRO A 43 16.28 -5.91 -1.61
C PRO A 43 16.88 -4.51 -1.59
N SER A 44 16.84 -3.82 -0.45
CA SER A 44 17.41 -2.47 -0.29
C SER A 44 18.93 -2.48 -0.46
N LEU A 45 19.62 -3.50 0.03
CA LEU A 45 21.06 -3.67 -0.18
C LEU A 45 21.40 -3.92 -1.66
N VAL A 46 20.69 -4.83 -2.32
CA VAL A 46 20.91 -5.19 -3.73
C VAL A 46 20.62 -4.00 -4.64
N ILE A 47 19.50 -3.31 -4.43
CA ILE A 47 19.12 -2.13 -5.21
C ILE A 47 20.16 -1.02 -5.05
N SER A 48 20.71 -0.83 -3.85
CA SER A 48 21.78 0.16 -3.63
C SER A 48 23.06 -0.11 -4.43
N PHE A 49 23.33 -1.36 -4.85
CA PHE A 49 24.48 -1.70 -5.68
C PHE A 49 24.19 -1.58 -7.19
N ILE A 50 22.93 -1.70 -7.60
CA ILE A 50 22.53 -1.74 -9.00
C ILE A 50 22.06 -0.36 -9.50
N LEU A 51 21.24 0.33 -8.70
CA LEU A 51 20.68 1.64 -9.03
C LEU A 51 21.44 2.74 -8.31
N SER A 52 22.01 3.67 -9.09
CA SER A 52 22.60 4.92 -8.56
C SER A 52 21.58 6.06 -8.49
N ASP A 53 20.51 5.98 -9.27
CA ASP A 53 19.44 6.98 -9.28
C ASP A 53 18.38 6.65 -8.21
N VAL A 54 18.47 7.40 -7.11
CA VAL A 54 17.54 7.28 -5.98
C VAL A 54 16.20 7.95 -6.30
N ASP A 55 16.19 8.97 -7.15
CA ASP A 55 14.97 9.71 -7.48
C ASP A 55 14.05 8.86 -8.36
N PHE A 56 14.60 8.12 -9.32
CA PHE A 56 13.86 7.13 -10.09
C PHE A 56 13.26 6.03 -9.19
N LEU A 57 14.04 5.50 -8.24
CA LEU A 57 13.57 4.47 -7.31
C LEU A 57 12.42 4.97 -6.42
N VAL A 58 12.55 6.18 -5.88
CA VAL A 58 11.53 6.80 -5.03
C VAL A 58 10.31 7.19 -5.87
N SER A 59 10.48 7.58 -7.13
CA SER A 59 9.36 7.82 -8.04
C SER A 59 8.52 6.55 -8.22
N ILE A 60 9.15 5.41 -8.51
CA ILE A 60 8.44 4.13 -8.65
C ILE A 60 7.77 3.71 -7.34
N THR A 61 8.54 3.67 -6.26
CA THR A 61 8.05 3.13 -4.97
C THR A 61 7.12 4.08 -4.22
N GLY A 62 7.24 5.39 -4.43
CA GLY A 62 6.41 6.42 -3.81
C GLY A 62 5.12 6.67 -4.58
N SER A 63 5.20 6.95 -5.88
CA SER A 63 4.02 7.34 -6.65
C SER A 63 3.14 6.15 -7.02
N PHE A 64 3.70 5.09 -7.63
CA PHE A 64 2.90 3.96 -8.12
C PHE A 64 2.38 3.10 -6.97
N ALA A 65 3.22 2.74 -6.00
CA ALA A 65 2.75 1.98 -4.83
C ALA A 65 1.85 2.84 -3.92
N GLY A 66 2.14 4.15 -3.81
CA GLY A 66 1.31 5.09 -3.06
C GLY A 66 -0.11 5.19 -3.61
N ILE A 67 -0.29 5.33 -4.93
CA ILE A 67 -1.61 5.31 -5.57
C ILE A 67 -2.41 4.06 -5.17
N PHE A 68 -1.74 2.90 -5.17
CA PHE A 68 -2.40 1.65 -4.85
C PHE A 68 -2.82 1.56 -3.38
N ILE A 69 -1.92 1.90 -2.46
CA ILE A 69 -2.15 1.77 -1.02
C ILE A 69 -3.11 2.85 -0.50
N GLU A 70 -2.98 4.09 -0.97
CA GLU A 70 -3.74 5.23 -0.44
C GLU A 70 -5.12 5.38 -1.08
N PHE A 71 -5.30 4.98 -2.34
CA PHE A 71 -6.55 5.21 -3.06
C PHE A 71 -7.25 3.92 -3.49
N VAL A 72 -6.52 2.98 -4.10
CA VAL A 72 -7.12 1.76 -4.67
C VAL A 72 -7.63 0.82 -3.57
N ILE A 73 -6.79 0.49 -2.58
CA ILE A 73 -7.18 -0.42 -1.48
C ILE A 73 -8.38 0.13 -0.70
N PRO A 74 -8.40 1.39 -0.21
CA PRO A 74 -9.54 1.92 0.52
C PRO A 74 -10.82 1.97 -0.33
N ALA A 75 -10.71 2.28 -1.63
CA ALA A 75 -11.87 2.26 -2.53
C ALA A 75 -12.48 0.86 -2.65
N PHE A 76 -11.67 -0.18 -2.79
CA PHE A 76 -12.14 -1.57 -2.81
C PHE A 76 -12.75 -2.00 -1.48
N LEU A 77 -12.13 -1.66 -0.34
CA LEU A 77 -12.66 -1.96 0.98
C LEU A 77 -14.03 -1.31 1.20
N VAL A 78 -14.20 -0.05 0.80
CA VAL A 78 -15.47 0.65 0.89
C VAL A 78 -16.51 0.03 -0.04
N TRP A 79 -16.13 -0.35 -1.26
CA TRP A 79 -17.03 -1.00 -2.20
C TRP A 79 -17.51 -2.38 -1.68
N GLY A 80 -16.58 -3.23 -1.24
CA GLY A 80 -16.88 -4.54 -0.65
C GLY A 80 -17.69 -4.43 0.64
N GLY A 81 -17.34 -3.51 1.53
CA GLY A 81 -18.08 -3.25 2.77
C GLY A 81 -19.52 -2.79 2.53
N ARG A 82 -19.75 -1.95 1.51
CA ARG A 82 -21.10 -1.53 1.11
C ARG A 82 -21.93 -2.70 0.57
N GLN A 83 -21.32 -3.61 -0.19
CA GLN A 83 -22.02 -4.82 -0.65
C GLN A 83 -22.33 -5.77 0.50
N ALA A 84 -21.35 -6.03 1.38
CA ALA A 84 -21.53 -6.90 2.54
C ALA A 84 -22.65 -6.40 3.47
N THR A 85 -22.71 -5.09 3.75
CA THR A 85 -23.79 -4.50 4.58
C THR A 85 -25.15 -4.51 3.89
N ALA A 86 -25.20 -4.43 2.55
CA ALA A 86 -26.43 -4.58 1.78
C ALA A 86 -26.97 -6.03 1.84
N VAL A 87 -26.09 -7.03 1.70
CA VAL A 87 -26.46 -8.45 1.79
C VAL A 87 -26.87 -8.84 3.21
N ALA A 88 -26.19 -8.32 4.24
CA ALA A 88 -26.49 -8.60 5.65
C ALA A 88 -27.77 -7.90 6.18
N GLY A 89 -28.52 -7.17 5.34
CA GLY A 89 -29.78 -6.52 5.74
C GLY A 89 -29.63 -5.34 6.71
N VAL A 90 -28.40 -4.93 7.04
CA VAL A 90 -28.10 -3.84 8.00
C VAL A 90 -28.61 -2.48 7.49
N ASN A 91 -28.81 -2.35 6.17
CA ASN A 91 -29.33 -1.15 5.52
C ASN A 91 -30.87 -1.04 5.49
N ALA A 92 -31.60 -1.92 6.19
CA ALA A 92 -33.08 -1.92 6.20
C ALA A 92 -33.67 -0.67 6.87
N ALA A 93 -32.96 -0.05 7.82
CA ALA A 93 -33.36 1.23 8.42
C ALA A 93 -32.78 2.41 7.62
N LYS A 94 -33.65 3.31 7.14
CA LYS A 94 -33.26 4.51 6.40
C LYS A 94 -32.49 5.45 7.32
N ASN A 95 -31.15 5.38 7.30
CA ASN A 95 -30.29 6.21 8.16
C ASN A 95 -30.44 7.71 7.80
N PRO A 96 -30.98 8.56 8.71
CA PRO A 96 -31.18 9.98 8.46
C PRO A 96 -29.87 10.80 8.46
N PHE A 97 -28.76 10.26 8.99
CA PHE A 97 -27.44 10.90 9.00
C PHE A 97 -26.55 10.42 7.84
N LYS A 98 -27.15 10.18 6.67
CA LYS A 98 -26.43 9.64 5.52
C LYS A 98 -25.39 10.66 5.04
N CYS A 99 -24.11 10.35 5.28
CA CYS A 99 -22.99 11.19 4.86
C CYS A 99 -22.97 11.40 3.33
N LEU A 100 -22.61 12.60 2.86
CA LEU A 100 -22.47 12.94 1.43
C LEU A 100 -21.48 12.01 0.69
N LEU A 101 -20.50 11.45 1.41
CA LEU A 101 -19.56 10.43 0.91
C LEU A 101 -20.21 9.05 0.64
N SER A 102 -21.49 8.87 0.99
CA SER A 102 -22.24 7.64 0.69
C SER A 102 -22.58 7.49 -0.80
N ALA A 103 -22.50 8.58 -1.58
CA ALA A 103 -22.73 8.53 -3.01
C ALA A 103 -21.73 7.56 -3.69
N LYS A 104 -22.23 6.71 -4.58
CA LYS A 104 -21.38 5.84 -5.42
C LYS A 104 -20.45 6.65 -6.34
N VAL A 105 -20.82 7.92 -6.61
CA VAL A 105 -20.05 8.89 -7.39
C VAL A 105 -18.67 9.13 -6.80
N TRP A 106 -18.51 9.14 -5.47
CA TRP A 106 -17.21 9.34 -4.82
C TRP A 106 -16.20 8.24 -5.17
N ILE A 107 -16.67 6.98 -5.25
CA ILE A 107 -15.81 5.85 -5.64
C ILE A 107 -15.34 6.06 -7.08
N PHE A 108 -16.25 6.41 -8.00
CA PHE A 108 -15.88 6.70 -9.40
C PHE A 108 -14.88 7.86 -9.51
N PHE A 109 -15.05 8.91 -8.69
CA PHE A 109 -14.12 10.03 -8.64
C PHE A 109 -12.71 9.60 -8.18
N ILE A 110 -12.61 8.75 -7.14
CA ILE A 110 -11.32 8.19 -6.71
C ILE A 110 -10.69 7.36 -7.84
N TRP A 111 -11.46 6.51 -8.52
CA TRP A 111 -10.94 5.72 -9.64
C TRP A 111 -10.44 6.61 -10.79
N ALA A 112 -11.20 7.64 -11.16
CA ALA A 112 -10.77 8.61 -12.17
C ALA A 112 -9.49 9.34 -11.75
N TRP A 113 -9.38 9.73 -10.48
CA TRP A 113 -8.18 10.34 -9.91
C TRP A 113 -6.99 9.39 -9.93
N CYS A 114 -7.17 8.11 -9.59
CA CYS A 114 -6.11 7.10 -9.68
C CYS A 114 -5.59 6.94 -11.11
N VAL A 115 -6.51 6.87 -12.09
CA VAL A 115 -6.12 6.76 -13.51
C VAL A 115 -5.36 8.01 -13.95
N PHE A 116 -5.87 9.19 -13.60
CA PHE A 116 -5.19 10.45 -13.90
C PHE A 116 -3.79 10.50 -13.28
N ALA A 117 -3.67 10.21 -11.97
CA ALA A 117 -2.40 10.21 -11.27
C ALA A 117 -1.43 9.18 -11.86
N PHE A 118 -1.90 7.97 -12.18
CA PHE A 118 -1.07 6.94 -12.79
C PHE A 118 -0.54 7.37 -14.17
N VAL A 119 -1.41 7.92 -15.01
CA VAL A 119 -1.02 8.43 -16.34
C VAL A 119 -0.05 9.61 -16.21
N ALA A 120 -0.30 10.53 -15.27
CA ALA A 120 0.60 11.67 -15.02
C ALA A 120 2.00 11.20 -14.59
N ASN A 121 2.09 10.26 -13.64
CA ASN A 121 3.37 9.70 -13.21
C ASN A 121 4.06 8.90 -14.34
N LEU A 122 3.29 8.19 -15.17
CA LEU A 122 3.83 7.47 -16.32
C LEU A 122 4.38 8.43 -17.38
N LEU A 123 3.68 9.54 -17.65
CA LEU A 123 4.14 10.56 -18.58
C LEU A 123 5.41 11.25 -18.06
N ASP A 124 5.46 11.58 -16.77
CA ASP A 124 6.65 12.16 -16.14
C ASP A 124 7.86 11.21 -16.26
N LEU A 125 7.64 9.90 -16.10
CA LEU A 125 8.68 8.89 -16.27
C LEU A 125 9.18 8.74 -17.73
N VAL A 126 8.31 8.96 -18.72
CA VAL A 126 8.63 8.76 -20.15
C VAL A 126 9.14 10.05 -20.83
N VAL A 127 8.66 11.21 -20.38
CA VAL A 127 8.99 12.53 -20.95
C VAL A 127 10.09 13.24 -20.16
N GLY A 128 10.30 12.85 -18.90
CA GLY A 128 11.34 13.39 -18.02
C GLY A 128 12.75 12.81 -18.25
N GLU A 129 12.95 12.03 -19.32
CA GLU A 129 14.30 11.69 -19.83
C GLU A 129 14.81 12.75 -20.84
#